data_AF-A0A534LAA2-F1
#
_entry.id   AF-A0A534LAA2-F1
#
_cell.length_a   1.000
_cell.length_b   1.000
_cell.length_c   1.000
_cell.angle_alpha   90.00
_cell.angle_beta   90.00
_cell.angle_gamma   90.00
#
_symmetry.space_group_name_H-M   'P 1'
#
loop_
_entity.id
_entity.type
_entity.pdbx_description
1 polymer ?
#
loop_
_entity_poly.entity_id
_entity_poly.type
_entity_poly.pdbx_seq_one_letter_code
_entity_poly.pdbx_strand_id
1 'polypeptide(L)'
;QENAIVERLREWYGLHFPELAPMVDAGTYIDLVALHGRRERMPIAPAESVGAELGDREEEELKSFAGLAKHVAGERKLVEAYVERSVRELAPNVSELTGPIIAARLVTLAGSVEDLARAPAGTVQLLGAERALFRHLRTGSRPPKHGVLFQHPLVHRAPTWQRGAIARALAGRIAMAARADAYTKRRIAPDLLRSLDSAVIEIRRRKSERPARTTGHRTRNKRRSKKGRRQ
;
A
#
# COMPACT_ATOMS: atom_id res chain seq x y z
N GLN A 1 9.36 -4.15 -8.78
CA GLN A 1 10.17 -4.56 -9.95
C GLN A 1 9.68 -3.88 -11.22
N GLU A 2 8.37 -3.79 -11.46
CA GLU A 2 7.81 -2.95 -12.54
C GLU A 2 8.35 -1.51 -12.52
N ASN A 3 8.35 -0.84 -11.35
CA ASN A 3 8.96 0.48 -11.24
C ASN A 3 10.44 0.49 -11.66
N ALA A 4 11.22 -0.56 -11.40
CA ALA A 4 12.63 -0.58 -11.80
C ALA A 4 12.81 -0.70 -13.32
N ILE A 5 11.94 -1.46 -14.00
CA ILE A 5 11.95 -1.58 -15.47
C ILE A 5 11.57 -0.24 -16.10
N VAL A 6 10.52 0.41 -15.58
CA VAL A 6 10.07 1.71 -16.07
C VAL A 6 11.10 2.81 -15.81
N GLU A 7 11.70 2.85 -14.61
CA GLU A 7 12.78 3.81 -14.33
C GLU A 7 13.98 3.57 -15.23
N ARG A 8 14.35 2.31 -15.51
CA ARG A 8 15.46 2.01 -16.43
C ARG A 8 15.15 2.39 -17.88
N LEU A 9 13.91 2.21 -18.32
CA LEU A 9 13.44 2.64 -19.63
C LEU A 9 13.49 4.17 -19.73
N ARG A 10 13.13 4.89 -18.66
CA ARG A 10 13.21 6.34 -18.58
C ARG A 10 14.63 6.86 -18.57
N GLU A 11 15.53 6.23 -17.83
CA GLU A 11 16.95 6.57 -17.82
C GLU A 11 17.57 6.40 -19.21
N TRP A 12 17.26 5.30 -19.89
CA TRP A 12 17.79 5.04 -21.22
C TRP A 12 17.20 5.97 -22.27
N TYR A 13 15.87 6.05 -22.37
CA TYR A 13 15.23 6.89 -23.37
C TYR A 13 15.39 8.39 -23.09
N GLY A 14 15.62 8.77 -21.83
CA GLY A 14 15.93 10.14 -21.44
C GLY A 14 17.23 10.69 -22.05
N LEU A 15 18.13 9.84 -22.57
CA LEU A 15 19.29 10.29 -23.35
C LEU A 15 18.88 10.85 -24.73
N HIS A 16 17.73 10.42 -25.25
CA HIS A 16 17.25 10.72 -26.60
C HIS A 16 16.05 11.67 -26.60
N PHE A 17 15.16 11.55 -25.62
CA PHE A 17 14.00 12.42 -25.45
C PHE A 17 13.67 12.64 -23.95
N PRO A 18 14.47 13.44 -23.23
CA PRO A 18 14.30 13.68 -21.79
C PRO A 18 12.97 14.34 -21.41
N GLU A 19 12.38 15.10 -22.33
CA GLU A 19 11.15 15.87 -22.12
C GLU A 19 9.90 14.97 -22.06
N LEU A 20 9.96 13.74 -22.56
CA LEU A 20 8.81 12.84 -22.56
C LEU A 20 8.36 12.45 -21.14
N ALA A 21 9.30 12.13 -20.25
CA ALA A 21 9.00 11.61 -18.92
C ALA A 21 8.14 12.55 -18.04
N PRO A 22 8.37 13.87 -17.99
CA PRO A 22 7.50 14.79 -17.26
C PRO A 22 6.13 15.04 -17.92
N MET A 23 5.98 14.74 -19.22
CA MET A 23 4.73 15.03 -19.96
C MET A 23 3.66 13.95 -19.80
N VAL A 24 4.06 12.70 -19.54
CA VAL A 24 3.15 11.55 -19.55
C VAL A 24 3.30 10.65 -18.33
N ASP A 25 2.23 9.94 -17.97
CA ASP A 25 2.30 8.91 -16.95
C ASP A 25 3.11 7.69 -17.43
N ALA A 26 3.47 6.80 -16.49
CA ALA A 26 4.31 5.64 -16.77
C ALA A 26 3.72 4.69 -17.83
N GLY A 27 2.40 4.46 -17.85
CA GLY A 27 1.78 3.56 -18.82
C GLY A 27 1.84 4.14 -20.22
N THR A 28 1.42 5.41 -20.35
CA THR A 28 1.48 6.14 -21.61
C THR A 28 2.92 6.26 -22.13
N TYR A 29 3.90 6.47 -21.24
CA TYR A 29 5.32 6.48 -21.58
C TYR A 29 5.77 5.19 -22.26
N ILE A 30 5.47 4.04 -21.64
CA ILE A 30 5.83 2.73 -22.16
C ILE A 30 5.18 2.50 -23.53
N ASP A 31 3.90 2.83 -23.67
CA ASP A 31 3.16 2.65 -24.92
C ASP A 31 3.73 3.49 -26.06
N LEU A 32 4.06 4.75 -25.79
CA LEU A 32 4.64 5.66 -26.77
C LEU A 32 6.01 5.18 -27.23
N VAL A 33 6.90 4.83 -26.30
CA VAL A 33 8.25 4.35 -26.63
C VAL A 33 8.18 3.03 -27.40
N ALA A 34 7.34 2.08 -26.97
CA ALA A 34 7.17 0.80 -27.66
C ALA A 34 6.63 0.95 -29.09
N LEU A 35 5.71 1.90 -29.31
CA LEU A 35 5.05 2.08 -30.60
C LEU A 35 5.91 2.90 -31.58
N HIS A 36 6.38 4.07 -31.14
CA HIS A 36 6.99 5.06 -32.03
C HIS A 36 8.53 4.99 -32.05
N GLY A 37 9.15 4.65 -30.91
CA GLY A 37 10.61 4.63 -30.72
C GLY A 37 11.22 6.02 -30.84
N ARG A 38 11.45 6.46 -32.08
CA ARG A 38 12.00 7.78 -32.41
C ARG A 38 11.06 8.93 -32.08
N ARG A 39 11.65 10.04 -31.62
CA ARG A 39 10.94 11.28 -31.28
C ARG A 39 10.22 11.89 -32.49
N GLU A 40 10.76 11.77 -33.69
CA GLU A 40 10.18 12.32 -34.93
C GLU A 40 8.85 11.64 -35.29
N ARG A 41 8.66 10.40 -34.83
CA ARG A 41 7.43 9.62 -35.05
C ARG A 41 6.42 9.78 -33.92
N MET A 42 6.73 10.54 -32.88
CA MET A 42 5.85 10.69 -31.72
C MET A 42 4.68 11.62 -32.04
N PRO A 43 3.47 11.32 -31.53
CA PRO A 43 2.27 12.15 -31.72
C PRO A 43 2.23 13.40 -30.81
N ILE A 44 3.34 13.71 -30.15
CA ILE A 44 3.52 14.85 -29.25
C ILE A 44 4.60 15.73 -29.87
N ALA A 45 4.30 17.02 -30.00
CA ALA A 45 5.19 17.95 -30.69
C ALA A 45 6.59 17.90 -30.06
N PRO A 46 7.64 17.57 -30.83
CA PRO A 46 9.01 17.61 -30.36
C PRO A 46 9.40 19.09 -30.27
N ALA A 47 9.01 19.75 -29.19
CA ALA A 47 9.48 21.09 -28.89
C ALA A 47 10.98 20.96 -28.60
N GLU A 48 11.82 21.29 -29.59
CA GLU A 48 13.27 21.48 -29.48
C GLU A 48 13.95 20.53 -28.48
N SER A 49 13.82 19.22 -28.72
CA SER A 49 14.44 18.21 -27.86
C SER A 49 15.97 18.30 -27.96
N VAL A 50 16.65 18.44 -26.81
CA VAL A 50 18.13 18.48 -26.73
C VAL A 50 18.79 17.09 -26.72
N GLY A 51 18.00 16.02 -26.74
CA GLY A 51 18.49 14.63 -26.69
C GLY A 51 19.26 14.19 -27.95
N ALA A 52 20.11 13.18 -27.76
CA ALA A 52 20.90 12.59 -28.84
C ALA A 52 20.03 11.82 -29.85
N GLU A 53 20.48 11.78 -31.10
CA GLU A 53 19.81 10.95 -32.12
C GLU A 53 19.86 9.46 -31.73
N LEU A 54 18.80 8.73 -32.09
CA LEU A 54 18.64 7.31 -31.77
C LEU A 54 18.92 6.47 -33.02
N GLY A 55 19.99 5.67 -32.99
CA GLY A 55 20.37 4.81 -34.11
C GLY A 55 19.36 3.67 -34.35
N ASP A 56 19.35 3.08 -35.56
CA ASP A 56 18.41 1.99 -35.91
C ASP A 56 18.47 0.81 -34.93
N ARG A 57 19.68 0.32 -34.62
CA ARG A 57 19.88 -0.80 -33.68
C ARG A 57 19.45 -0.45 -32.26
N GLU A 58 19.78 0.75 -31.79
CA GLU A 58 19.40 1.21 -30.45
C GLU A 58 17.88 1.36 -30.34
N GLU A 59 17.23 1.83 -31.40
CA GLU A 59 15.78 1.91 -31.46
C GLU A 59 15.12 0.54 -31.35
N GLU A 60 15.60 -0.46 -32.10
CA GLU A 60 15.06 -1.83 -32.04
C GLU A 60 15.16 -2.41 -30.62
N GLU A 61 16.33 -2.28 -29.98
CA GLU A 61 16.56 -2.75 -28.63
C GLU A 61 15.71 -2.00 -27.59
N LEU A 62 15.58 -0.68 -27.75
CA LEU A 62 14.74 0.14 -26.89
C LEU A 62 13.25 -0.25 -27.00
N LYS A 63 12.75 -0.46 -28.22
CA LYS A 63 11.36 -0.88 -28.45
C LYS A 63 11.12 -2.29 -27.92
N SER A 64 12.08 -3.20 -28.05
CA SER A 64 12.03 -4.52 -27.44
C SER A 64 11.92 -4.42 -25.91
N PHE A 65 12.74 -3.59 -25.28
CA PHE A 65 12.70 -3.37 -23.84
C PHE A 65 11.39 -2.72 -23.36
N ALA A 66 10.87 -1.73 -24.09
CA ALA A 66 9.56 -1.14 -23.84
C ALA A 66 8.42 -2.15 -24.02
N GLY A 67 8.53 -3.03 -25.02
CA GLY A 67 7.61 -4.15 -25.23
C GLY A 67 7.57 -5.12 -24.05
N LEU A 68 8.73 -5.46 -23.49
CA LEU A 68 8.83 -6.26 -22.26
C LEU A 68 8.18 -5.54 -21.07
N ALA A 69 8.44 -4.24 -20.90
CA ALA A 69 7.82 -3.44 -19.84
C ALA A 69 6.29 -3.44 -19.94
N LYS A 70 5.77 -3.29 -21.17
CA LYS A 70 4.33 -3.37 -21.47
C LYS A 70 3.75 -4.74 -21.14
N HIS A 71 4.43 -5.82 -21.53
CA HIS A 71 4.00 -7.19 -21.26
C HIS A 71 3.91 -7.45 -19.75
N VAL A 72 4.95 -7.09 -18.98
CA VAL A 72 4.97 -7.24 -17.52
C VAL A 72 3.84 -6.44 -16.86
N ALA A 73 3.58 -5.21 -17.32
CA ALA A 73 2.47 -4.40 -16.81
C ALA A 73 1.10 -5.04 -17.14
N GLY A 74 0.96 -5.64 -18.33
CA GLY A 74 -0.23 -6.39 -18.73
C GLY A 74 -0.48 -7.61 -17.84
N GLU A 75 0.52 -8.47 -17.68
CA GLU A 75 0.46 -9.67 -16.83
C GLU A 75 0.12 -9.32 -15.38
N ARG A 76 0.70 -8.23 -14.85
CA ARG A 76 0.37 -7.76 -13.50
C ARG A 76 -1.12 -7.47 -13.35
N LYS A 77 -1.75 -6.79 -14.32
CA LYS A 77 -3.20 -6.50 -14.29
C LYS A 77 -4.03 -7.78 -14.32
N LEU A 78 -3.61 -8.79 -15.08
CA LEU A 78 -4.29 -10.09 -15.12
C LEU A 78 -4.22 -10.82 -13.78
N VAL A 79 -3.03 -10.85 -13.16
CA VAL A 79 -2.82 -11.43 -11.82
C VAL A 79 -3.61 -10.68 -10.76
N GLU A 80 -3.62 -9.34 -10.80
CA GLU A 80 -4.41 -8.51 -9.90
C GLU A 80 -5.90 -8.86 -10.02
N ALA A 81 -6.44 -8.87 -11.24
CA ALA A 81 -7.83 -9.24 -11.49
C ALA A 81 -8.16 -10.68 -11.04
N TYR A 82 -7.23 -11.61 -11.18
CA TYR A 82 -7.39 -12.97 -10.66
C TYR A 82 -7.48 -12.97 -9.14
N VAL A 83 -6.54 -12.33 -8.45
CA VAL A 83 -6.54 -12.21 -6.98
C VAL A 83 -7.84 -11.55 -6.48
N GLU A 84 -8.32 -10.52 -7.17
CA GLU A 84 -9.58 -9.87 -6.83
C GLU A 84 -10.80 -10.80 -6.92
N ARG A 85 -10.86 -11.65 -7.95
CA ARG A 85 -11.95 -12.65 -8.07
C ARG A 85 -11.83 -13.71 -6.99
N SER A 86 -10.64 -14.28 -6.83
CA SER A 86 -10.39 -15.35 -5.85
C SER A 86 -10.71 -14.91 -4.42
N VAL A 87 -10.36 -13.68 -4.03
CA VAL A 87 -10.65 -13.21 -2.68
C VAL A 87 -12.13 -12.88 -2.46
N ARG A 88 -12.87 -12.46 -3.50
CA ARG A 88 -14.32 -12.24 -3.40
C ARG A 88 -15.08 -13.55 -3.21
N GLU A 89 -14.59 -14.63 -3.80
CA GLU A 89 -15.14 -15.97 -3.59
C GLU A 89 -14.78 -16.51 -2.20
N LEU A 90 -13.53 -16.32 -1.79
CA LEU A 90 -12.99 -16.87 -0.55
C LEU A 90 -13.48 -16.12 0.72
N ALA A 91 -13.50 -14.79 0.67
CA ALA A 91 -13.82 -13.91 1.79
C ALA A 91 -14.72 -12.73 1.32
N PRO A 92 -15.97 -13.01 0.93
CA PRO A 92 -16.87 -12.00 0.36
C PRO A 92 -17.17 -10.85 1.32
N ASN A 93 -17.37 -11.12 2.62
CA ASN A 93 -17.69 -10.06 3.58
C ASN A 93 -16.47 -9.16 3.86
N VAL A 94 -15.28 -9.75 4.01
CA VAL A 94 -14.04 -8.98 4.22
C VAL A 94 -13.69 -8.17 2.98
N SER A 95 -13.86 -8.73 1.78
CA SER A 95 -13.66 -8.04 0.51
C SER A 95 -14.61 -6.86 0.34
N GLU A 96 -15.89 -7.00 0.71
CA GLU A 96 -16.86 -5.90 0.64
C GLU A 96 -16.52 -4.77 1.64
N LEU A 97 -16.02 -5.10 2.83
CA LEU A 97 -15.63 -4.12 3.84
C LEU A 97 -14.34 -3.35 3.52
N THR A 98 -13.34 -4.00 2.91
CA THR A 98 -11.99 -3.45 2.81
C THR A 98 -11.52 -3.20 1.39
N GLY A 99 -12.23 -3.75 0.41
CA GLY A 99 -11.75 -3.87 -0.95
C GLY A 99 -10.90 -5.15 -1.16
N PRO A 100 -10.88 -5.71 -2.38
CA PRO A 100 -10.24 -7.00 -2.65
C PRO A 100 -8.74 -7.03 -2.32
N ILE A 101 -8.00 -5.96 -2.63
CA ILE A 101 -6.55 -5.91 -2.43
C ILE A 101 -6.17 -5.95 -0.95
N ILE A 102 -6.91 -5.25 -0.09
CA ILE A 102 -6.66 -5.24 1.36
C ILE A 102 -7.11 -6.57 1.97
N ALA A 103 -8.25 -7.10 1.54
CA ALA A 103 -8.73 -8.41 1.96
C ALA A 103 -7.71 -9.52 1.65
N ALA A 104 -7.18 -9.53 0.43
CA ALA A 104 -6.18 -10.52 0.02
C ALA A 104 -4.93 -10.43 0.90
N ARG A 105 -4.43 -9.20 1.15
CA ARG A 105 -3.28 -8.98 2.05
C ARG A 105 -3.55 -9.45 3.48
N LEU A 106 -4.74 -9.20 4.02
CA LEU A 106 -5.12 -9.63 5.37
C LEU A 106 -5.13 -11.16 5.50
N VAL A 107 -5.72 -11.85 4.51
CA VAL A 107 -5.73 -13.31 4.46
C VAL A 107 -4.31 -13.86 4.35
N THR A 108 -3.49 -13.30 3.45
CA THR A 108 -2.08 -13.71 3.30
C THR A 108 -1.28 -13.52 4.60
N LEU A 109 -1.45 -12.39 5.28
CA LEU A 109 -0.75 -12.12 6.54
C LEU A 109 -1.23 -13.00 7.69
N ALA A 110 -2.49 -13.40 7.69
CA ALA A 110 -3.04 -14.33 8.67
C ALA A 110 -2.65 -15.79 8.37
N GLY A 111 -2.43 -16.13 7.09
CA GLY A 111 -2.13 -17.47 6.59
C GLY A 111 -3.33 -18.13 5.90
N SER A 112 -4.54 -17.93 6.44
CA SER A 112 -5.80 -18.44 5.88
C SER A 112 -6.99 -17.58 6.32
N VAL A 113 -8.18 -17.80 5.76
CA VAL A 113 -9.41 -17.12 6.22
C VAL A 113 -9.79 -17.61 7.61
N GLU A 114 -9.55 -18.88 7.91
CA GLU A 114 -9.78 -19.50 9.20
C GLU A 114 -8.88 -18.89 10.28
N ASP A 115 -7.60 -18.66 9.97
CA ASP A 115 -6.67 -17.97 10.87
C ASP A 115 -7.06 -16.51 11.08
N LEU A 116 -7.50 -15.84 10.01
CA LEU A 116 -8.03 -14.48 10.11
C LEU A 116 -9.29 -14.41 10.98
N ALA A 117 -10.16 -15.42 10.91
CA ALA A 117 -11.38 -15.53 11.71
C ALA A 117 -11.09 -15.84 13.20
N ARG A 118 -10.05 -16.63 13.47
CA ARG A 118 -9.56 -16.91 14.83
C ARG A 118 -8.86 -15.70 15.45
N ALA A 119 -8.22 -14.87 14.65
CA ALA A 119 -7.49 -13.70 15.14
C ALA A 119 -8.43 -12.73 15.90
N PRO A 120 -8.00 -12.21 17.08
CA PRO A 120 -8.74 -11.17 17.77
C PRO A 120 -8.60 -9.84 17.01
N ALA A 121 -9.55 -8.93 17.20
CA ALA A 121 -9.57 -7.63 16.52
C ALA A 121 -8.28 -6.80 16.72
N GLY A 122 -7.63 -6.93 17.88
CA GLY A 122 -6.34 -6.28 18.15
C GLY A 122 -5.20 -6.81 17.29
N THR A 123 -5.18 -8.11 17.00
CA THR A 123 -4.22 -8.72 16.06
C THR A 123 -4.52 -8.29 14.63
N VAL A 124 -5.79 -8.36 14.20
CA VAL A 124 -6.22 -7.90 12.87
C VAL A 124 -5.83 -6.43 12.62
N GLN A 125 -5.95 -5.58 13.63
CA GLN A 125 -5.54 -4.17 13.56
C GLN A 125 -4.05 -4.00 13.21
N LEU A 126 -3.20 -4.92 13.66
CA LEU A 126 -1.74 -4.82 13.61
C LEU A 126 -1.08 -5.75 12.59
N LEU A 127 -1.85 -6.54 11.83
CA LEU A 127 -1.33 -7.37 10.73
C LEU A 127 -0.51 -6.51 9.76
N GLY A 128 0.75 -6.89 9.50
CA GLY A 128 1.73 -6.15 8.71
C GLY A 128 2.56 -5.11 9.48
N ALA A 129 2.33 -4.94 10.79
CA ALA A 129 3.11 -4.07 11.68
C ALA A 129 3.88 -4.84 12.76
N GLU A 130 4.05 -6.15 12.60
CA GLU A 130 4.66 -7.07 13.59
C GLU A 130 6.07 -6.59 13.97
N ARG A 131 6.89 -6.21 12.98
CA ARG A 131 8.25 -5.71 13.23
C ARG A 131 8.25 -4.45 14.11
N ALA A 132 7.26 -3.58 13.95
CA ALA A 132 7.13 -2.37 14.78
C ALA A 132 6.59 -2.73 16.18
N LEU A 133 5.66 -3.67 16.27
CA LEU A 133 5.11 -4.17 17.52
C LEU A 133 6.19 -4.86 18.37
N PHE A 134 6.95 -5.79 17.79
CA PHE A 134 8.03 -6.48 18.50
C PHE A 134 9.13 -5.52 18.94
N ARG A 135 9.42 -4.49 18.14
CA ARG A 135 10.34 -3.42 18.55
C ARG A 135 9.81 -2.64 19.74
N HIS A 136 8.52 -2.30 19.77
CA HIS A 136 7.88 -1.66 20.92
C HIS A 136 8.02 -2.53 22.18
N LEU A 137 7.71 -3.82 22.09
CA LEU A 137 7.80 -4.75 23.22
C LEU A 137 9.24 -4.89 23.74
N ARG A 138 10.25 -4.82 22.85
CA ARG A 138 11.66 -4.96 23.23
C ARG A 138 12.29 -3.67 23.77
N THR A 139 11.96 -2.52 23.18
CA THR A 139 12.66 -1.25 23.43
C THR A 139 11.81 -0.20 24.14
N GLY A 140 10.51 -0.43 24.32
CA GLY A 140 9.58 0.57 24.86
C GLY A 140 9.32 1.74 23.91
N SER A 141 9.68 1.63 22.62
CA SER A 141 9.35 2.65 21.60
C SER A 141 7.84 2.86 21.45
N ARG A 142 7.34 3.84 20.69
CA ARG A 142 5.88 4.05 20.59
C ARG A 142 5.20 2.86 19.89
N PRO A 143 4.08 2.31 20.40
CA PRO A 143 3.39 1.20 19.75
C PRO A 143 2.81 1.60 18.39
N PRO A 144 2.80 0.69 17.40
CA PRO A 144 2.12 0.92 16.13
C PRO A 144 0.60 1.04 16.34
N LYS A 145 -0.05 1.89 15.54
CA LYS A 145 -1.51 2.13 15.63
C LYS A 145 -2.32 1.26 14.67
N HIS A 146 -1.71 0.80 13.59
CA HIS A 146 -2.34 0.07 12.51
C HIS A 146 -1.25 -0.61 11.68
N GLY A 147 -1.56 -1.76 11.08
CA GLY A 147 -0.75 -2.40 10.05
C GLY A 147 -1.26 -2.08 8.66
N VAL A 148 -1.56 -3.12 7.86
CA VAL A 148 -2.03 -2.98 6.46
C VAL A 148 -3.32 -2.16 6.32
N LEU A 149 -4.14 -2.10 7.38
CA LEU A 149 -5.36 -1.28 7.41
C LEU A 149 -5.10 0.22 7.16
N PHE A 150 -3.85 0.69 7.28
CA PHE A 150 -3.50 2.06 6.91
C PHE A 150 -3.80 2.40 5.45
N GLN A 151 -3.76 1.41 4.56
CA GLN A 151 -4.05 1.59 3.13
C GLN A 151 -5.53 1.85 2.86
N HIS A 152 -6.41 1.51 3.81
CA HIS A 152 -7.84 1.75 3.66
C HIS A 152 -8.14 3.26 3.66
N PRO A 153 -8.98 3.77 2.71
CA PRO A 153 -9.26 5.21 2.59
C PRO A 153 -9.74 5.86 3.89
N LEU A 154 -10.57 5.16 4.67
CA LEU A 154 -11.07 5.65 5.96
C LEU A 154 -9.96 5.91 6.98
N VAL A 155 -8.87 5.15 6.95
CA VAL A 155 -7.75 5.28 7.89
C VAL A 155 -6.69 6.22 7.33
N HIS A 156 -6.34 6.09 6.05
CA HIS A 156 -5.30 6.89 5.41
C HIS A 156 -5.64 8.40 5.47
N ARG A 157 -6.87 8.74 5.08
CA ARG A 157 -7.35 10.13 4.99
C ARG A 157 -7.66 10.74 6.36
N ALA A 158 -7.76 9.93 7.42
CA ALA A 158 -8.09 10.44 8.74
C ALA A 158 -6.92 11.20 9.40
N PRO A 159 -7.22 12.20 10.26
CA PRO A 159 -6.20 12.87 11.06
C PRO A 159 -5.43 11.91 11.97
N THR A 160 -4.13 12.16 12.17
CA THR A 160 -3.19 11.24 12.85
C THR A 160 -3.60 10.80 14.27
N TRP A 161 -4.37 11.63 14.98
CA TRP A 161 -4.92 11.34 16.31
C TRP A 161 -6.19 10.48 16.27
N GLN A 162 -6.93 10.49 15.15
CA GLN A 162 -8.13 9.68 14.94
C GLN A 162 -7.81 8.31 14.32
N ARG A 163 -6.74 8.20 13.51
CA ARG A 163 -6.37 6.98 12.77
C ARG A 163 -6.43 5.69 13.59
N GLY A 164 -5.88 5.69 14.80
CA GLY A 164 -5.87 4.49 15.65
C GLY A 164 -7.25 4.07 16.17
N ALA A 165 -8.17 5.03 16.36
CA ALA A 165 -9.54 4.72 16.76
C ALA A 165 -10.33 4.15 15.57
N ILE A 166 -10.19 4.75 14.38
CA ILE A 166 -10.83 4.29 13.16
C ILE A 166 -10.30 2.90 12.76
N ALA A 167 -8.98 2.70 12.82
CA ALA A 167 -8.37 1.38 12.54
C ALA A 167 -8.87 0.30 13.49
N ARG A 168 -9.06 0.61 14.78
CA ARG A 168 -9.64 -0.33 15.75
C ARG A 168 -11.10 -0.66 15.43
N ALA A 169 -11.91 0.34 15.11
CA ALA A 169 -13.31 0.14 14.73
C ALA A 169 -13.40 -0.74 13.47
N LEU A 170 -12.60 -0.45 12.45
CA LEU A 170 -12.49 -1.22 11.21
C LEU A 170 -12.04 -2.66 11.48
N ALA A 171 -10.96 -2.87 12.25
CA ALA A 171 -10.46 -4.20 12.60
C ALA A 171 -11.51 -5.07 13.32
N GLY A 172 -12.34 -4.46 14.18
CA GLY A 172 -13.45 -5.15 14.83
C GLY A 172 -14.48 -5.68 13.83
N ARG A 173 -14.88 -4.85 12.84
CA ARG A 173 -15.82 -5.29 11.78
C ARG A 173 -15.19 -6.33 10.87
N ILE A 174 -13.91 -6.19 10.53
CA ILE A 174 -13.18 -7.18 9.73
C ILE A 174 -13.15 -8.53 10.45
N ALA A 175 -12.86 -8.56 11.75
CA ALA A 175 -12.85 -9.82 12.50
C ALA A 175 -14.24 -10.48 12.53
N MET A 176 -15.32 -9.71 12.64
CA MET A 176 -16.69 -10.23 12.54
C MET A 176 -16.99 -10.77 11.13
N ALA A 177 -16.61 -10.03 10.09
CA ALA A 177 -16.77 -10.45 8.70
C ALA A 177 -15.97 -11.71 8.39
N ALA A 178 -14.71 -11.81 8.82
CA ALA A 178 -13.88 -12.98 8.64
C ALA A 178 -14.48 -14.23 9.31
N ARG A 179 -15.09 -14.08 10.49
CA ARG A 179 -15.82 -15.18 11.15
C ARG A 179 -17.06 -15.61 10.39
N ALA A 180 -17.80 -14.66 9.82
CA ALA A 180 -18.93 -14.99 8.96
C ALA A 180 -18.45 -15.69 7.67
N ASP A 181 -17.37 -15.21 7.06
CA ASP A 181 -16.75 -15.82 5.87
C ASP A 181 -16.21 -17.22 6.14
N ALA A 182 -15.59 -17.47 7.30
CA ALA A 182 -15.06 -18.79 7.66
C ALA A 182 -16.16 -19.78 8.07
N TYR A 183 -17.04 -19.37 8.99
CA TYR A 183 -17.90 -20.31 9.71
C TYR A 183 -19.36 -20.31 9.23
N THR A 184 -19.97 -19.13 9.08
CA THR A 184 -21.43 -19.06 8.89
C THR A 184 -21.86 -18.91 7.44
N LYS A 185 -20.95 -18.48 6.56
CA LYS A 185 -21.18 -18.21 5.13
C LYS A 185 -22.36 -17.28 4.85
N ARG A 186 -22.76 -16.47 5.83
CA ARG A 186 -23.81 -15.45 5.71
C ARG A 186 -23.23 -14.14 5.20
N ARG A 187 -23.99 -13.43 4.36
CA ARG A 187 -23.64 -12.08 3.93
C ARG A 187 -24.07 -11.05 4.98
N ILE A 188 -23.12 -10.55 5.76
CA ILE A 188 -23.34 -9.56 6.84
C ILE A 188 -22.60 -8.24 6.60
N ALA A 189 -21.79 -8.15 5.55
CA ALA A 189 -21.01 -6.95 5.23
C ALA A 189 -21.82 -5.65 5.14
N PRO A 190 -23.03 -5.61 4.53
CA PRO A 190 -23.83 -4.39 4.47
C PRO A 190 -24.17 -3.81 5.84
N ASP A 191 -24.48 -4.69 6.81
CA ASP A 191 -24.84 -4.28 8.17
C ASP A 191 -23.60 -3.79 8.93
N LEU A 192 -22.47 -4.47 8.72
CA LEU A 192 -21.18 -4.08 9.29
C LEU A 192 -20.69 -2.73 8.74
N LEU A 193 -20.94 -2.43 7.46
CA LEU A 193 -20.64 -1.13 6.86
C LEU A 193 -21.43 -0.01 7.53
N ARG A 194 -22.76 -0.16 7.67
CA ARG A 194 -23.60 0.84 8.35
C ARG A 194 -23.16 1.07 9.80
N SER A 195 -22.83 -0.02 10.50
CA SER A 195 -22.30 0.04 11.86
C SER A 195 -20.91 0.70 11.93
N LEU A 196 -20.05 0.47 10.94
CA LEU A 196 -18.74 1.12 10.83
C LEU A 196 -18.89 2.62 10.59
N ASP A 197 -19.73 3.03 9.65
CA ASP A 197 -19.94 4.44 9.31
C ASP A 197 -20.43 5.23 10.52
N SER A 198 -21.42 4.70 11.24
CA SER A 198 -21.93 5.29 12.48
C SER A 198 -20.82 5.47 13.51
N ALA A 199 -19.96 4.46 13.70
CA ALA A 199 -18.83 4.53 14.62
C ALA A 199 -17.76 5.53 14.16
N VAL A 200 -17.48 5.65 12.85
CA VAL A 200 -16.52 6.61 12.33
C VAL A 200 -17.02 8.04 12.53
N ILE A 201 -18.30 8.31 12.29
CA ILE A 201 -18.93 9.61 12.55
C ILE A 201 -18.77 9.98 14.03
N GLU A 202 -19.07 9.05 14.93
CA GLU A 202 -18.93 9.28 16.36
C GLU A 202 -17.47 9.54 16.77
N ILE A 203 -16.52 8.78 16.23
CA ILE A 203 -15.08 8.97 16.48
C ILE A 203 -14.62 10.35 16.00
N ARG A 204 -15.06 10.77 14.80
CA ARG A 204 -14.74 12.09 14.24
C ARG A 204 -15.28 13.20 15.13
N ARG A 205 -16.51 13.06 15.62
CA ARG A 205 -17.15 14.01 16.54
C ARG A 205 -16.41 14.09 17.88
N ARG A 206 -16.20 12.94 18.55
CA ARG A 206 -15.54 12.88 19.86
C ARG A 206 -14.09 13.33 19.84
N LYS A 207 -13.39 13.12 18.73
CA LYS A 207 -11.97 13.47 18.55
C LYS A 207 -11.78 14.59 17.53
N SER A 208 -12.70 15.55 17.53
CA SER A 208 -12.62 16.72 16.65
C SER A 208 -11.32 17.49 16.89
N GLU A 209 -11.02 17.74 18.16
CA GLU A 209 -9.83 18.49 18.55
C GLU A 209 -8.57 17.62 18.62
N ARG A 210 -7.45 18.21 18.23
CA ARG A 210 -6.14 17.59 18.35
C ARG A 210 -5.76 17.54 19.83
N PRO A 211 -5.45 16.36 20.39
CA PRO A 211 -5.00 16.27 21.78
C PRO A 211 -3.77 17.15 21.99
N ALA A 212 -3.77 17.92 23.08
CA ALA A 212 -2.58 18.66 23.50
C ALA A 212 -1.40 17.68 23.58
N ARG A 213 -0.26 18.06 22.97
CA ARG A 213 0.96 17.25 23.07
C ARG A 213 1.35 17.20 24.54
N THR A 214 1.15 16.05 25.18
CA THR A 214 1.80 15.78 26.45
C THR A 214 3.30 15.84 26.20
N THR A 215 3.96 16.84 26.79
CA THR A 215 5.41 16.92 26.89
C THR A 215 5.86 15.68 27.66
N GLY A 216 6.19 14.62 26.93
CA GLY A 216 6.54 13.35 27.52
C GLY A 216 7.68 13.55 28.52
N HIS A 217 7.44 13.11 29.76
CA HIS A 217 8.45 12.93 30.78
C HIS A 217 9.59 12.10 30.15
N ARG A 218 10.68 12.75 29.76
CA ARG A 218 11.92 12.07 29.41
C ARG A 218 12.40 11.44 30.71
N THR A 219 12.12 10.15 30.91
CA THR A 219 12.85 9.37 31.90
C THR A 219 14.33 9.49 31.52
N ARG A 220 15.06 10.35 32.26
CA ARG A 220 16.52 10.46 32.19
C ARG A 220 17.04 9.08 32.54
N ASN A 221 17.35 8.28 31.52
CA ASN A 221 18.09 7.05 31.71
C ASN A 221 19.47 7.47 32.26
N LYS A 222 19.66 7.35 33.57
CA LYS A 222 20.95 7.54 34.24
C LYS A 222 21.91 6.54 33.60
N ARG A 223 22.73 7.00 32.66
CA ARG A 223 23.96 6.31 32.26
C ARG A 223 24.80 6.17 33.52
N ARG A 224 24.74 4.99 34.17
CA ARG A 224 25.71 4.58 35.19
C ARG A 224 27.08 4.60 34.51
N SER A 225 27.91 5.57 34.86
CA SER A 225 29.32 5.56 34.54
C SER A 225 29.95 4.35 35.21
N LYS A 226 30.27 3.31 34.44
CA LYS A 226 31.35 2.39 34.83
C LYS A 226 32.66 3.13 34.60
N LYS A 227 33.05 3.96 35.58
CA LYS A 227 34.41 4.50 35.70
C LYS A 227 35.02 3.82 36.93
N GLY A 228 36.12 3.09 36.73
CA GLY A 228 37.02 2.66 37.81
C GLY A 228 36.94 1.19 38.21
N ARG A 229 37.81 0.36 37.63
CA ARG A 229 38.88 -0.34 38.37
C ARG A 229 39.79 -1.03 37.35
N ARG A 230 40.84 -0.30 36.96
CA ARG A 230 42.15 -0.89 36.66
C ARG A 230 42.99 -0.60 37.89
N GLN A 231 43.31 -1.64 38.64
CA GLN A 231 44.57 -1.80 39.34
C GLN A 231 45.02 -3.22 39.02
#